data_AF-A0A432WMS7-F1
#
_entry.id   AF-A0A432WMS7-F1
#
_cell.length_a   1.000
_cell.length_b   1.000
_cell.length_c   1.000
_cell.angle_alpha   90.00
_cell.angle_beta   90.00
_cell.angle_gamma   90.00
#
_symmetry.space_group_name_H-M   'P 1'
#
loop_
_entity.id
_entity.type
_entity.pdbx_description
1 polymer ?
#
loop_
_entity_poly.entity_id
_entity_poly.type
_entity_poly.pdbx_seq_one_letter_code
_entity_poly.pdbx_strand_id
1 'polypeptide(L)'
;MLTLKQSTDSAHDQFPDVKAGEVHAVSVLSKQRAFQLAEFIAVQQPSLVISPWNDEPNDERNALSANCTLATWKYTKRLKTSSIRRSLEVLSKGLEAIVYIIEKQASDAAPARLQMVVQGELAQFARHHMLPVVVVLVDFPLDQVRTALITPLSQLTSVQSIEPAEHGDDWLVHYWFSHGRVLQFDIDVLDESAAASTSSHAAAHEPVLLGNRAPKYAVADALASTESLPKEWRVIESYNDIQDYIEPGVDGVILLPFTKHSEIQTLLKTVHGIRKYAGPYWKIVIRERNSSVRLYEEKVLLQAGVTLVVPQQLPLNRLLSLVESVSGWKFEQRLATLETLSGRLKVSSYKGYLEAAEFFQVVPQIAQRNAAYKLDFSLIFAHPAAGVSSSEILSRCKIQREGDLITSTREGVYIFLPACRANDVDKVLFSLFSMPVSHLFSGEDRAQSLHAVQFICERALQAERALPSKPMPVLALSEDEDARRTLFYPQPAPVSSIQLRKKGGGNATN
;
A
#
# COMPACT_ATOMS: atom_id res chain seq x y z
N MET A 1 -8.60 -25.71 20.15
CA MET A 1 -7.80 -24.50 19.84
C MET A 1 -7.56 -24.63 18.35
N LEU A 2 -8.23 -23.83 17.51
CA LEU A 2 -8.11 -24.02 16.06
C LEU A 2 -6.78 -23.42 15.63
N THR A 3 -5.89 -24.28 15.14
CA THR A 3 -4.61 -23.86 14.59
C THR A 3 -4.75 -23.94 13.07
N LEU A 4 -4.88 -22.79 12.40
CA LEU A 4 -4.76 -22.73 10.93
C LEU A 4 -3.29 -23.01 10.58
N LYS A 5 -2.91 -24.29 10.58
CA LYS A 5 -1.59 -24.74 10.19
C LYS A 5 -1.52 -24.79 8.67
N GLN A 6 -0.61 -24.02 8.09
CA GLN A 6 0.06 -24.42 6.86
C GLN A 6 1.56 -24.60 7.13
N SER A 7 2.05 -25.78 6.74
CA SER A 7 3.38 -26.09 6.18
C SER A 7 4.45 -24.99 6.31
N THR A 8 4.90 -24.69 7.53
CA THR A 8 6.19 -24.03 7.77
C THR A 8 6.73 -24.50 9.13
N ASP A 9 7.82 -25.27 9.10
CA ASP A 9 8.51 -25.84 10.27
C ASP A 9 9.33 -24.75 11.04
N SER A 10 8.64 -23.69 11.46
CA SER A 10 9.22 -22.55 12.16
C SER A 10 8.42 -22.30 13.43
N ALA A 11 8.98 -22.65 14.59
CA ALA A 11 8.30 -22.64 15.89
C ALA A 11 7.82 -21.26 16.39
N HIS A 12 8.00 -20.18 15.62
CA HIS A 12 7.57 -18.83 15.95
C HIS A 12 6.65 -18.16 14.92
N ASP A 13 6.27 -18.84 13.82
CA ASP A 13 5.28 -18.35 12.83
C ASP A 13 3.88 -18.94 13.09
N GLN A 14 3.51 -19.11 14.36
CA GLN A 14 2.19 -19.64 14.72
C GLN A 14 1.15 -18.53 14.60
N PHE A 15 0.17 -18.72 13.69
CA PHE A 15 -1.07 -17.96 13.71
C PHE A 15 -1.59 -17.87 15.14
N PRO A 16 -2.19 -16.73 15.54
CA PRO A 16 -2.90 -16.70 16.81
C PRO A 16 -4.01 -17.75 16.73
N ASP A 17 -3.99 -18.72 17.63
CA ASP A 17 -5.05 -19.72 17.63
C ASP A 17 -6.40 -19.03 17.83
N VAL A 18 -7.44 -19.51 17.13
CA VAL A 18 -8.81 -19.11 17.43
C VAL A 18 -9.19 -19.74 18.76
N LYS A 19 -9.52 -18.89 19.74
CA LYS A 19 -9.83 -19.32 21.09
C LYS A 19 -11.33 -19.45 21.32
N ALA A 20 -11.65 -20.29 22.30
CA ALA A 20 -12.99 -20.38 22.85
C ALA A 20 -13.51 -19.00 23.29
N GLY A 21 -14.72 -18.64 22.87
CA GLY A 21 -15.33 -17.36 23.19
C GLY A 21 -15.01 -16.22 22.23
N GLU A 22 -14.20 -16.46 21.21
CA GLU A 22 -13.85 -15.47 20.19
C GLU A 22 -14.79 -15.54 18.99
N VAL A 23 -14.97 -14.39 18.32
CA VAL A 23 -15.72 -14.30 17.07
C VAL A 23 -14.81 -13.75 15.98
N HIS A 24 -14.68 -14.50 14.89
CA HIS A 24 -13.84 -14.15 13.76
C HIS A 24 -14.73 -13.97 12.54
N ALA A 25 -14.50 -12.90 11.76
CA ALA A 25 -15.18 -12.69 10.50
C ALA A 25 -14.20 -12.89 9.33
N VAL A 26 -14.62 -13.67 8.34
CA VAL A 26 -13.83 -13.96 7.13
C VAL A 26 -14.68 -13.67 5.91
N SER A 27 -14.19 -12.81 5.01
CA SER A 27 -14.84 -12.52 3.73
C SER A 27 -14.25 -13.39 2.63
N VAL A 28 -15.10 -14.00 1.80
CA VAL A 28 -14.72 -14.85 0.67
C VAL A 28 -15.53 -14.49 -0.57
N LEU A 29 -14.97 -14.74 -1.75
CA LEU A 29 -15.60 -14.41 -3.04
C LEU A 29 -16.45 -15.53 -3.65
N SER A 30 -16.53 -16.68 -3.00
CA SER A 30 -17.39 -17.76 -3.50
C SER A 30 -17.92 -18.63 -2.38
N LYS A 31 -19.10 -19.19 -2.61
CA LYS A 31 -19.74 -20.15 -1.71
C LYS A 31 -18.92 -21.43 -1.56
N GLN A 32 -18.32 -21.90 -2.65
CA GLN A 32 -17.39 -23.05 -2.64
C GLN A 32 -16.24 -22.83 -1.66
N ARG A 33 -15.61 -21.65 -1.66
CA ARG A 33 -14.54 -21.29 -0.71
C ARG A 33 -15.05 -21.24 0.73
N ALA A 34 -16.28 -20.78 0.97
CA ALA A 34 -16.89 -20.80 2.30
C ALA A 34 -17.03 -22.22 2.86
N PHE A 35 -17.45 -23.18 2.02
CA PHE A 35 -17.58 -24.58 2.41
C PHE A 35 -16.22 -25.27 2.60
N GLN A 36 -15.22 -24.96 1.76
CA GLN A 36 -13.84 -25.45 1.96
C GLN A 36 -13.25 -24.96 3.28
N LEU A 37 -13.47 -23.69 3.65
CA LEU A 37 -13.04 -23.16 4.95
C LEU A 37 -13.77 -23.86 6.10
N ALA A 38 -15.07 -24.10 5.95
CA ALA A 38 -15.87 -24.81 6.95
C ALA A 38 -15.38 -26.26 7.12
N GLU A 39 -15.04 -26.93 6.02
CA GLU A 39 -14.46 -28.27 6.03
C GLU A 39 -13.09 -28.29 6.71
N PHE A 40 -12.22 -27.34 6.39
CA PHE A 40 -10.90 -27.21 7.03
C PHE A 40 -11.02 -27.11 8.56
N ILE A 41 -12.00 -26.33 9.05
CA ILE A 41 -12.30 -26.20 10.48
C ILE A 41 -12.85 -27.53 11.04
N ALA A 42 -13.77 -28.18 10.32
CA ALA A 42 -14.42 -29.42 10.73
C ALA A 42 -13.45 -30.62 10.79
N VAL A 43 -12.40 -30.63 9.96
CA VAL A 43 -11.33 -31.65 10.00
C VAL A 43 -10.57 -31.59 11.32
N GLN A 44 -10.40 -30.39 11.89
CA GLN A 44 -9.65 -30.22 13.15
C GLN A 44 -10.51 -30.47 14.39
N GLN A 45 -11.81 -30.15 14.33
CA GLN A 45 -12.71 -30.29 15.47
C GLN A 45 -14.19 -30.38 15.05
N PRO A 46 -15.04 -31.09 15.82
CA PRO A 46 -16.46 -31.21 15.52
C PRO A 46 -17.13 -29.84 15.41
N SER A 47 -17.71 -29.53 14.25
CA SER A 47 -18.14 -28.17 13.93
C SER A 47 -19.60 -28.12 13.45
N LEU A 48 -20.34 -27.12 13.94
CA LEU A 48 -21.66 -26.77 13.43
C LEU A 48 -21.50 -25.80 12.27
N VAL A 49 -21.89 -26.19 11.06
CA VAL A 49 -21.91 -25.30 9.90
C VAL A 49 -23.35 -24.86 9.64
N ILE A 50 -23.59 -23.55 9.67
CA ILE A 50 -24.90 -22.97 9.41
C ILE A 50 -24.85 -22.24 8.07
N SER A 51 -25.60 -22.73 7.09
CA SER A 51 -25.60 -22.16 5.73
C SER A 51 -27.01 -21.79 5.25
N PRO A 52 -27.17 -20.78 4.39
CA PRO A 52 -28.48 -20.46 3.81
C PRO A 52 -29.07 -21.66 3.07
N TRP A 53 -30.39 -21.80 3.16
CA TRP A 53 -31.15 -22.77 2.38
C TRP A 53 -31.05 -22.40 0.90
N ASN A 54 -30.71 -23.37 0.07
CA ASN A 54 -30.73 -23.27 -1.39
C ASN A 54 -31.58 -24.42 -1.96
N ASP A 55 -32.26 -24.17 -3.07
CA ASP A 55 -33.13 -25.13 -3.78
C ASP A 55 -32.34 -26.03 -4.77
N GLU A 56 -31.06 -25.73 -5.04
CA GLU A 56 -30.17 -26.52 -5.91
C GLU A 56 -29.56 -27.77 -5.23
N PRO A 57 -29.19 -28.81 -6.00
CA PRO A 57 -28.89 -30.13 -5.46
C PRO A 57 -27.50 -30.24 -4.78
N ASN A 58 -27.55 -30.64 -3.50
CA ASN A 58 -26.67 -31.45 -2.64
C ASN A 58 -25.14 -31.65 -2.85
N ASP A 59 -24.48 -31.28 -3.94
CA ASP A 59 -23.07 -31.68 -4.16
C ASP A 59 -22.09 -31.05 -3.14
N GLU A 60 -22.28 -29.76 -2.80
CA GLU A 60 -21.48 -29.08 -1.77
C GLU A 60 -21.81 -29.54 -0.34
N ARG A 61 -23.03 -30.03 -0.10
CA ARG A 61 -23.46 -30.54 1.23
C ARG A 61 -22.89 -31.93 1.52
N ASN A 62 -22.65 -32.71 0.47
CA ASN A 62 -22.07 -34.05 0.54
C ASN A 62 -20.53 -34.02 0.66
N ALA A 63 -19.90 -32.87 0.39
CA ALA A 63 -18.45 -32.68 0.51
C ALA A 63 -17.98 -32.47 1.97
N LEU A 64 -18.89 -32.11 2.88
CA LEU A 64 -18.53 -31.90 4.29
C LEU A 64 -18.27 -33.25 4.98
N SER A 65 -17.14 -33.34 5.68
CA SER A 65 -16.72 -34.53 6.42
C SER A 65 -17.70 -34.92 7.55
N ALA A 66 -17.60 -36.16 8.04
CA ALA A 66 -18.47 -36.69 9.11
C ALA A 66 -18.40 -35.92 10.45
N ASN A 67 -17.38 -35.09 10.65
CA ASN A 67 -17.21 -34.23 11.82
C ASN A 67 -17.99 -32.90 11.72
N CYS A 68 -18.73 -32.70 10.63
CA CYS A 68 -19.53 -31.51 10.40
C CYS A 68 -21.03 -31.81 10.60
N THR A 69 -21.68 -31.04 11.47
CA THR A 69 -23.14 -30.98 11.51
C THR A 69 -23.62 -29.80 10.68
N LEU A 70 -24.30 -30.08 9.56
CA LEU A 70 -24.86 -29.03 8.70
C LEU A 70 -26.27 -28.66 9.15
N ALA A 71 -26.48 -27.39 9.47
CA ALA A 71 -27.79 -26.80 9.68
C ALA A 71 -28.08 -25.79 8.56
N THR A 72 -29.29 -25.83 8.03
CA THR A 72 -29.73 -24.89 6.99
C THR A 72 -30.82 -23.98 7.51
N TRP A 73 -30.89 -22.77 6.96
CA TRP A 73 -31.87 -21.79 7.38
C TRP A 73 -32.53 -21.12 6.18
N LYS A 74 -33.86 -20.99 6.23
CA LYS A 74 -34.62 -20.31 5.18
C LYS A 74 -34.64 -18.80 5.42
N TYR A 75 -34.50 -18.04 4.34
CA TYR A 75 -34.51 -16.58 4.40
C TYR A 75 -35.81 -16.07 5.04
N THR A 76 -35.69 -15.20 6.05
CA THR A 76 -36.82 -14.47 6.63
C THR A 76 -36.52 -12.96 6.70
N LYS A 77 -37.52 -12.12 6.39
CA LYS A 77 -37.41 -10.65 6.43
C LYS A 77 -37.30 -10.06 7.84
N ARG A 78 -37.72 -10.80 8.88
CA ARG A 78 -37.64 -10.39 10.29
C ARG A 78 -37.05 -11.54 11.10
N LEU A 79 -35.82 -11.34 11.59
CA LEU A 79 -35.13 -12.31 12.43
C LEU A 79 -35.41 -11.98 13.90
N LYS A 80 -35.91 -12.96 14.67
CA LYS A 80 -36.06 -12.85 16.12
C LYS A 80 -34.83 -13.42 16.80
N THR A 81 -34.06 -12.56 17.46
CA THR A 81 -32.81 -12.92 18.16
C THR A 81 -32.96 -14.09 19.14
N SER A 82 -34.05 -14.11 19.92
CA SER A 82 -34.34 -15.17 20.88
C SER A 82 -34.55 -16.55 20.25
N SER A 83 -35.09 -16.60 19.03
CA SER A 83 -35.29 -17.86 18.31
C SER A 83 -33.96 -18.44 17.84
N ILE A 84 -33.04 -17.57 17.39
CA ILE A 84 -31.73 -17.99 16.89
C ILE A 84 -30.86 -18.50 18.03
N ARG A 85 -30.81 -17.77 19.15
CA ARG A 85 -30.07 -18.21 20.32
C ARG A 85 -30.51 -19.61 20.77
N ARG A 86 -31.82 -19.83 20.88
CA ARG A 86 -32.37 -21.14 21.24
C ARG A 86 -32.01 -22.22 20.21
N SER A 87 -32.05 -21.91 18.91
CA SER A 87 -31.62 -22.85 17.87
C SER A 87 -30.13 -23.17 17.95
N LEU A 88 -29.27 -22.16 18.20
CA LEU A 88 -27.83 -22.37 18.40
C LEU A 88 -27.58 -23.26 19.62
N GLU A 89 -28.22 -23.00 20.76
CA GLU A 89 -28.08 -23.81 21.98
C GLU A 89 -28.42 -25.29 21.77
N VAL A 90 -29.44 -25.57 20.96
CA VAL A 90 -29.86 -26.95 20.64
C VAL A 90 -28.90 -27.60 19.65
N LEU A 91 -28.52 -26.89 18.59
CA LEU A 91 -27.75 -27.44 17.48
C LEU A 91 -26.25 -27.53 17.77
N SER A 92 -25.70 -26.67 18.64
CA SER A 92 -24.28 -26.66 18.99
C SER A 92 -23.92 -27.65 20.10
N LYS A 93 -24.87 -28.46 20.58
CA LYS A 93 -24.65 -29.36 21.72
C LYS A 93 -23.68 -30.48 21.34
N GLY A 94 -22.54 -30.54 22.04
CA GLY A 94 -21.49 -31.53 21.78
C GLY A 94 -20.56 -31.17 20.61
N LEU A 95 -20.63 -29.93 20.12
CA LEU A 95 -19.76 -29.41 19.06
C LEU A 95 -18.79 -28.37 19.63
N GLU A 96 -17.62 -28.24 19.00
CA GLU A 96 -16.46 -27.47 19.48
C GLU A 96 -16.22 -26.19 18.67
N ALA A 97 -16.89 -26.01 17.54
CA ALA A 97 -16.89 -24.77 16.75
C ALA A 97 -18.24 -24.49 16.10
N ILE A 98 -18.46 -23.22 15.76
CA ILE A 98 -19.58 -22.80 14.92
C ILE A 98 -19.03 -22.02 13.73
N VAL A 99 -19.41 -22.42 12.52
CA VAL A 99 -19.17 -21.70 11.28
C VAL A 99 -20.50 -21.18 10.75
N TYR A 100 -20.66 -19.87 10.66
CA TYR A 100 -21.90 -19.20 10.26
C TYR A 100 -21.73 -18.52 8.91
N ILE A 101 -22.30 -19.09 7.85
CA ILE A 101 -22.16 -18.61 6.48
C ILE A 101 -23.30 -17.64 6.16
N ILE A 102 -22.93 -16.44 5.72
CA ILE A 102 -23.82 -15.36 5.29
C ILE A 102 -23.52 -15.04 3.83
N GLU A 103 -24.53 -15.12 2.98
CA GLU A 103 -24.40 -14.86 1.54
C GLU A 103 -25.10 -13.55 1.18
N LYS A 104 -24.46 -12.73 0.33
CA LYS A 104 -25.06 -11.49 -0.18
C LYS A 104 -26.26 -11.81 -1.07
N GLN A 105 -27.40 -11.19 -0.77
CA GLN A 105 -28.60 -11.31 -1.59
C GLN A 105 -28.70 -10.12 -2.56
N ALA A 106 -29.25 -10.35 -3.76
CA ALA A 106 -29.32 -9.35 -4.83
C ALA A 106 -30.07 -8.03 -4.47
N SER A 107 -30.83 -8.03 -3.37
CA SER A 107 -31.68 -6.92 -2.92
C SER A 107 -31.12 -6.11 -1.73
N ASP A 108 -29.95 -6.43 -1.19
CA ASP A 108 -29.52 -5.87 0.10
C ASP A 108 -28.47 -4.75 0.00
N ALA A 109 -28.82 -3.59 0.54
CA ALA A 109 -27.86 -2.66 1.13
C ALA A 109 -27.65 -3.05 2.61
N ALA A 110 -26.56 -3.78 2.89
CA ALA A 110 -26.11 -4.22 4.23
C ALA A 110 -27.16 -5.00 5.07
N PRO A 111 -27.27 -6.35 4.93
CA PRO A 111 -28.34 -7.14 5.53
C PRO A 111 -28.47 -7.01 7.05
N ALA A 112 -29.70 -7.12 7.55
CA ALA A 112 -30.06 -7.24 8.97
C ALA A 112 -29.37 -8.38 9.77
N ARG A 113 -28.56 -9.21 9.10
CA ARG A 113 -27.77 -10.32 9.70
C ARG A 113 -26.34 -9.90 10.01
N LEU A 114 -25.74 -9.06 9.17
CA LEU A 114 -24.59 -8.26 9.59
C LEU A 114 -25.00 -7.45 10.83
N GLN A 115 -26.24 -6.92 10.88
CA GLN A 115 -26.75 -6.27 12.10
C GLN A 115 -26.78 -7.19 13.34
N MET A 116 -26.95 -8.51 13.22
CA MET A 116 -26.88 -9.41 14.38
C MET A 116 -25.46 -9.61 14.91
N VAL A 117 -24.48 -9.69 14.00
CA VAL A 117 -23.05 -9.60 14.36
C VAL A 117 -22.78 -8.25 15.03
N VAL A 118 -23.38 -7.18 14.49
CA VAL A 118 -23.25 -5.81 15.00
C VAL A 118 -23.93 -5.59 16.35
N GLN A 119 -25.00 -6.33 16.66
CA GLN A 119 -25.73 -6.27 17.93
C GLN A 119 -25.11 -7.17 19.02
N GLY A 120 -24.07 -7.94 18.71
CA GLY A 120 -23.24 -8.66 19.71
C GLY A 120 -23.76 -9.98 20.24
N GLU A 121 -24.86 -10.48 19.69
CA GLU A 121 -25.51 -11.71 20.17
C GLU A 121 -24.64 -12.96 19.92
N LEU A 122 -23.99 -13.05 18.77
CA LEU A 122 -23.02 -14.14 18.50
C LEU A 122 -21.79 -14.04 19.40
N ALA A 123 -21.31 -12.83 19.68
CA ALA A 123 -20.19 -12.60 20.59
C ALA A 123 -20.55 -12.89 22.05
N GLN A 124 -21.79 -12.63 22.46
CA GLN A 124 -22.28 -13.02 23.78
C GLN A 124 -22.46 -14.53 23.88
N PHE A 125 -23.03 -15.16 22.85
CA PHE A 125 -23.17 -16.61 22.78
C PHE A 125 -21.81 -17.32 22.82
N ALA A 126 -20.86 -16.90 21.99
CA ALA A 126 -19.50 -17.42 21.95
C ALA A 126 -18.87 -17.37 23.35
N ARG A 127 -18.90 -16.20 24.01
CA ARG A 127 -18.34 -16.01 25.36
C ARG A 127 -19.06 -16.83 26.43
N HIS A 128 -20.38 -16.95 26.35
CA HIS A 128 -21.16 -17.69 27.36
C HIS A 128 -20.94 -19.20 27.27
N HIS A 129 -20.85 -19.73 26.04
CA HIS A 129 -20.68 -21.16 25.80
C HIS A 129 -19.22 -21.56 25.60
N MET A 130 -18.29 -20.61 25.64
CA MET A 130 -16.86 -20.82 25.38
C MET A 130 -16.62 -21.57 24.07
N LEU A 131 -17.33 -21.17 23.01
CA LEU A 131 -17.19 -21.73 21.67
C LEU A 131 -16.61 -20.67 20.72
N PRO A 132 -15.63 -21.02 19.87
CA PRO A 132 -15.21 -20.16 18.77
C PRO A 132 -16.30 -20.09 17.71
N VAL A 133 -16.57 -18.87 17.23
CA VAL A 133 -17.53 -18.61 16.15
C VAL A 133 -16.82 -17.97 14.97
N VAL A 134 -16.88 -18.62 13.81
CA VAL A 134 -16.34 -18.09 12.55
C VAL A 134 -17.50 -17.68 11.65
N VAL A 135 -17.65 -16.39 11.39
CA VAL A 135 -18.65 -15.84 10.48
C VAL A 135 -18.03 -15.70 9.10
N VAL A 136 -18.55 -16.41 8.11
CA VAL A 136 -18.07 -16.38 6.73
C VAL A 136 -19.02 -15.53 5.89
N LEU A 137 -18.52 -14.43 5.33
CA LEU A 137 -19.24 -13.49 4.49
C LEU A 137 -18.93 -13.79 3.03
N VAL A 138 -19.94 -14.19 2.26
CA VAL A 138 -19.81 -14.55 0.83
C VAL A 138 -20.32 -13.41 -0.04
N ASP A 139 -19.49 -12.98 -1.00
CA ASP A 139 -19.81 -11.96 -2.01
C ASP A 139 -20.07 -10.54 -1.48
N PHE A 140 -19.58 -10.22 -0.28
CA PHE A 140 -19.64 -8.86 0.26
C PHE A 140 -18.41 -8.03 -0.16
N PRO A 141 -18.59 -6.86 -0.81
CA PRO A 141 -17.47 -5.96 -1.08
C PRO A 141 -16.80 -5.51 0.22
N LEU A 142 -15.46 -5.49 0.23
CA LEU A 142 -14.65 -5.20 1.40
C LEU A 142 -15.03 -3.87 2.08
N ASP A 143 -15.34 -2.85 1.28
CA ASP A 143 -15.75 -1.53 1.79
C ASP A 143 -17.11 -1.57 2.48
N GLN A 144 -18.02 -2.44 2.03
CA GLN A 144 -19.31 -2.66 2.69
C GLN A 144 -19.15 -3.48 3.97
N VAL A 145 -18.27 -4.48 3.97
CA VAL A 145 -17.91 -5.24 5.18
C VAL A 145 -17.27 -4.31 6.21
N ARG A 146 -16.30 -3.48 5.83
CA ARG A 146 -15.68 -2.48 6.69
C ARG A 146 -16.72 -1.49 7.22
N THR A 147 -17.53 -0.90 6.36
CA THR A 147 -18.55 0.08 6.78
C THR A 147 -19.59 -0.52 7.71
N ALA A 148 -20.05 -1.74 7.45
CA ALA A 148 -20.99 -2.46 8.31
C ALA A 148 -20.36 -2.89 9.65
N LEU A 149 -19.06 -3.16 9.66
CA LEU A 149 -18.32 -3.64 10.84
C LEU A 149 -17.66 -2.53 11.67
N ILE A 150 -17.58 -1.28 11.19
CA ILE A 150 -16.98 -0.12 11.91
C ILE A 150 -17.65 0.15 13.26
N THR A 151 -18.96 -0.12 13.41
CA THR A 151 -19.69 0.15 14.65
C THR A 151 -19.51 -0.96 15.72
N PRO A 152 -19.47 -2.26 15.38
CA PRO A 152 -19.22 -3.35 16.35
C PRO A 152 -17.76 -3.85 16.43
N LEU A 153 -16.75 -3.12 15.96
CA LEU A 153 -15.33 -3.55 15.99
C LEU A 153 -14.85 -4.07 17.37
N SER A 154 -15.52 -3.70 18.47
CA SER A 154 -15.24 -4.18 19.82
C SER A 154 -15.72 -5.61 20.13
N GLN A 155 -16.50 -6.23 19.24
CA GLN A 155 -17.14 -7.54 19.47
C GLN A 155 -16.56 -8.65 18.59
N LEU A 156 -15.78 -8.30 17.58
CA LEU A 156 -15.06 -9.23 16.71
C LEU A 156 -13.59 -9.27 17.12
N THR A 157 -13.07 -10.47 17.31
CA THR A 157 -11.66 -10.71 17.61
C THR A 157 -10.79 -10.53 16.37
N SER A 158 -11.27 -10.91 15.19
CA SER A 158 -10.54 -10.66 13.93
C SER A 158 -11.46 -10.40 12.75
N VAL A 159 -10.98 -9.65 11.77
CA VAL A 159 -11.61 -9.52 10.45
C VAL A 159 -10.58 -9.83 9.36
N GLN A 160 -10.97 -10.68 8.43
CA GLN A 160 -10.10 -11.29 7.43
C GLN A 160 -10.80 -11.32 6.07
N SER A 161 -10.03 -11.37 4.98
CA SER A 161 -10.54 -11.58 3.63
C SER A 161 -9.65 -12.56 2.88
N ILE A 162 -10.25 -13.45 2.10
CA ILE A 162 -9.55 -14.40 1.24
C ILE A 162 -9.95 -14.06 -0.20
N GLU A 163 -8.98 -13.59 -0.97
CA GLU A 163 -9.13 -13.19 -2.37
C GLU A 163 -8.36 -14.15 -3.27
N PRO A 164 -8.90 -14.56 -4.43
CA PRO A 164 -8.18 -15.42 -5.36
C PRO A 164 -7.02 -14.64 -6.01
N ALA A 165 -5.85 -15.24 -6.03
CA ALA A 165 -4.64 -14.74 -6.67
C ALA A 165 -4.20 -15.64 -7.83
N GLU A 166 -3.27 -15.18 -8.66
CA GLU A 166 -2.81 -15.93 -9.85
C GLU A 166 -2.18 -17.31 -9.51
N HIS A 167 -1.69 -17.50 -8.28
CA HIS A 167 -0.98 -18.71 -7.84
C HIS A 167 -1.53 -19.31 -6.52
N GLY A 168 -2.74 -18.95 -6.10
CA GLY A 168 -3.31 -19.38 -4.82
C GLY A 168 -4.43 -18.46 -4.34
N ASP A 169 -4.62 -18.36 -3.03
CA ASP A 169 -5.46 -17.31 -2.43
C ASP A 169 -4.61 -16.32 -1.62
N ASP A 170 -4.82 -15.02 -1.82
CA ASP A 170 -4.33 -13.98 -0.94
C ASP A 170 -5.26 -13.86 0.27
N TRP A 171 -4.81 -14.36 1.41
CA TRP A 171 -5.48 -14.24 2.70
C TRP A 171 -4.96 -13.03 3.48
N LEU A 172 -5.78 -12.01 3.53
CA LEU A 172 -5.50 -10.73 4.17
C LEU A 172 -6.19 -10.66 5.54
N VAL A 173 -5.40 -10.50 6.61
CA VAL A 173 -5.92 -10.25 7.96
C VAL A 173 -5.89 -8.75 8.23
N HIS A 174 -7.08 -8.13 8.19
CA HIS A 174 -7.22 -6.69 8.42
C HIS A 174 -6.92 -6.31 9.86
N TYR A 175 -7.37 -7.12 10.81
CA TYR A 175 -6.95 -7.04 12.19
C TYR A 175 -7.20 -8.36 12.91
N TRP A 176 -6.38 -8.65 13.92
CA TRP A 176 -6.56 -9.72 14.87
C TRP A 176 -6.17 -9.24 16.27
N PHE A 177 -7.13 -9.23 17.19
CA PHE A 177 -6.92 -8.91 18.59
C PHE A 177 -6.38 -10.13 19.32
N SER A 178 -5.15 -10.05 19.83
CA SER A 178 -4.52 -11.11 20.60
C SER A 178 -3.65 -10.52 21.71
N HIS A 179 -3.87 -10.94 22.96
CA HIS A 179 -3.09 -10.51 24.13
C HIS A 179 -2.98 -8.98 24.29
N GLY A 180 -4.06 -8.24 24.02
CA GLY A 180 -4.08 -6.78 24.11
C GLY A 180 -3.34 -6.05 22.99
N ARG A 181 -2.94 -6.76 21.92
CA ARG A 181 -2.32 -6.20 20.72
C ARG A 181 -3.22 -6.41 19.51
N VAL A 182 -3.07 -5.53 18.52
CA VAL A 182 -3.68 -5.66 17.19
C VAL A 182 -2.61 -6.13 16.23
N LEU A 183 -2.85 -7.24 15.55
CA LEU A 183 -2.00 -7.80 14.50
C LEU A 183 -2.66 -7.58 13.14
N GLN A 184 -1.86 -7.24 12.12
CA GLN A 184 -2.30 -7.09 10.73
C GLN A 184 -1.24 -7.75 9.84
N PHE A 185 -1.65 -8.65 8.94
CA PHE A 185 -0.75 -9.44 8.11
C PHE A 185 -1.42 -9.86 6.79
N ASP A 186 -0.60 -10.05 5.75
CA ASP A 186 -1.00 -10.48 4.40
C ASP A 186 -0.34 -11.86 4.16
N ILE A 187 -1.10 -12.88 3.72
CA ILE A 187 -0.67 -14.28 3.56
C ILE A 187 -1.00 -14.76 2.15
N ASP A 188 -0.03 -15.33 1.45
CA ASP A 188 -0.29 -16.02 0.17
C ASP A 188 -0.48 -17.52 0.45
N VAL A 189 -1.71 -18.03 0.34
CA VAL A 189 -2.09 -19.44 0.50
C VAL A 189 -1.85 -20.16 -0.82
N LEU A 190 -0.74 -20.90 -0.92
CA LEU A 190 -0.43 -21.71 -2.10
C LEU A 190 -1.21 -23.02 -2.06
N ASP A 191 -1.69 -23.46 -3.23
CA ASP A 191 -2.27 -24.78 -3.43
C ASP A 191 -1.18 -25.86 -3.23
N GLU A 192 -1.45 -26.93 -2.47
CA GLU A 192 -0.43 -27.92 -2.05
C GLU A 192 0.33 -28.56 -3.22
N SER A 193 -0.24 -28.54 -4.44
CA SER A 193 0.46 -29.03 -5.64
C SER A 193 1.63 -28.15 -6.11
N ALA A 194 1.66 -26.86 -5.71
CA ALA A 194 2.73 -25.92 -6.01
C ALA A 194 3.78 -25.83 -4.90
N ALA A 195 3.49 -26.36 -3.70
CA ALA A 195 4.39 -26.33 -2.54
C ALA A 195 5.60 -27.29 -2.69
N ALA A 196 5.55 -28.24 -3.63
CA ALA A 196 6.62 -29.21 -3.85
C ALA A 196 7.88 -28.64 -4.55
N SER A 197 7.90 -27.36 -4.91
CA SER A 197 9.01 -26.77 -5.67
C SER A 197 9.54 -25.46 -5.09
N THR A 198 9.45 -25.22 -3.77
CA THR A 198 10.21 -24.13 -3.11
C THR A 198 10.50 -24.39 -1.63
N SER A 199 11.38 -25.35 -1.35
CA SER A 199 12.15 -25.35 -0.10
C SER A 199 13.49 -26.06 -0.29
N SER A 200 14.48 -25.31 -0.77
CA SER A 200 15.88 -25.62 -0.48
C SER A 200 16.54 -24.40 0.15
N HIS A 201 16.16 -24.11 1.39
CA HIS A 201 17.09 -23.43 2.28
C HIS A 201 18.09 -24.47 2.77
N ALA A 202 19.35 -24.27 2.39
CA ALA A 202 20.48 -25.02 2.90
C ALA A 202 20.46 -25.05 4.44
N ALA A 203 20.88 -26.19 4.97
CA ALA A 203 21.01 -26.58 6.37
C ALA A 203 20.88 -25.46 7.42
N ALA A 204 19.93 -25.66 8.34
CA ALA A 204 19.72 -24.89 9.55
C ALA A 204 20.98 -24.85 10.43
N HIS A 205 21.69 -23.72 10.39
CA HIS A 205 22.45 -23.24 11.53
C HIS A 205 21.60 -22.18 12.24
N GLU A 206 21.45 -22.29 13.56
CA GLU A 206 20.84 -21.23 14.35
C GLU A 206 21.66 -19.94 14.16
N PRO A 207 21.00 -18.81 13.84
CA PRO A 207 21.68 -17.55 13.57
C PRO A 207 22.34 -17.01 14.84
N VAL A 208 23.56 -16.52 14.72
CA VAL A 208 24.34 -15.93 15.83
C VAL A 208 24.13 -14.43 15.82
N LEU A 209 23.36 -13.91 16.78
CA LEU A 209 23.13 -12.48 16.93
C LEU A 209 24.28 -11.85 17.72
N LEU A 210 25.06 -11.00 17.05
CA LEU A 210 26.22 -10.28 17.56
C LEU A 210 25.83 -8.97 18.26
N GLY A 211 24.63 -8.44 17.99
CA GLY A 211 24.09 -7.24 18.64
C GLY A 211 24.98 -6.02 18.42
N ASN A 212 25.56 -5.46 19.50
CA ASN A 212 26.45 -4.30 19.39
C ASN A 212 27.74 -4.56 18.62
N ARG A 213 28.12 -5.85 18.44
CA ARG A 213 29.28 -6.25 17.64
C ARG A 213 28.93 -6.58 16.19
N ALA A 214 27.65 -6.48 15.83
CA ALA A 214 27.20 -6.73 14.47
C ALA A 214 27.90 -5.78 13.49
N PRO A 215 28.27 -6.26 12.30
CA PRO A 215 28.85 -5.42 11.27
C PRO A 215 27.92 -4.26 10.89
N LYS A 216 28.49 -3.05 10.77
CA LYS A 216 27.78 -1.84 10.34
C LYS A 216 28.46 -1.26 9.10
N TYR A 217 27.72 -1.18 8.00
CA TYR A 217 28.23 -0.74 6.70
C TYR A 217 27.43 0.43 6.15
N ALA A 218 28.10 1.34 5.46
CA ALA A 218 27.45 2.36 4.66
C ALA A 218 28.09 2.42 3.28
N VAL A 219 27.29 2.39 2.22
CA VAL A 219 27.80 2.66 0.88
C VAL A 219 28.17 4.16 0.80
N ALA A 220 29.30 4.49 0.18
CA ALA A 220 29.89 5.83 0.19
C ALA A 220 28.88 6.94 -0.19
N ASP A 221 28.09 6.69 -1.24
CA ASP A 221 27.05 7.61 -1.72
C ASP A 221 25.91 7.88 -0.72
N ALA A 222 25.80 7.10 0.37
CA ALA A 222 24.86 7.36 1.46
C ALA A 222 25.33 8.47 2.39
N LEU A 223 26.57 8.93 2.27
CA LEU A 223 27.19 9.93 3.13
C LEU A 223 27.36 11.27 2.38
N ALA A 224 27.27 12.38 3.11
CA ALA A 224 27.77 13.65 2.59
C ALA A 224 29.30 13.68 2.65
N SER A 225 29.95 14.46 1.80
CA SER A 225 31.39 14.73 1.90
C SER A 225 31.82 15.31 3.25
N THR A 226 30.90 15.95 3.98
CA THR A 226 31.13 16.53 5.30
C THR A 226 30.75 15.62 6.46
N GLU A 227 30.15 14.46 6.20
CA GLU A 227 29.66 13.54 7.22
C GLU A 227 30.74 12.50 7.57
N SER A 228 30.99 12.31 8.86
CA SER A 228 31.89 11.27 9.36
C SER A 228 31.11 10.22 10.13
N LEU A 229 31.38 8.95 9.85
CA LEU A 229 30.80 7.83 10.60
C LEU A 229 31.60 7.51 11.88
N PRO A 230 30.96 6.92 12.90
CA PRO A 230 31.65 6.35 14.05
C PRO A 230 32.62 5.23 13.65
N LYS A 231 33.59 4.91 14.53
CA LYS A 231 34.70 3.97 14.24
C LYS A 231 34.25 2.54 13.96
N GLU A 232 33.10 2.16 14.49
CA GLU A 232 32.50 0.83 14.32
C GLU A 232 31.82 0.65 12.95
N TRP A 233 31.63 1.72 12.18
CA TRP A 233 31.10 1.65 10.83
C TRP A 233 32.22 1.58 9.79
N ARG A 234 31.97 0.83 8.72
CA ARG A 234 32.86 0.76 7.56
C ARG A 234 32.16 1.29 6.32
N VAL A 235 32.91 1.97 5.47
CA VAL A 235 32.41 2.49 4.19
C VAL A 235 32.68 1.46 3.10
N ILE A 236 31.67 1.21 2.27
CA ILE A 236 31.77 0.42 1.04
C ILE A 236 31.82 1.40 -0.13
N GLU A 237 32.87 1.35 -0.94
CA GLU A 237 33.08 2.30 -2.04
C GLU A 237 32.02 2.15 -3.14
N SER A 238 31.66 0.91 -3.51
CA SER A 238 30.75 0.62 -4.62
C SER A 238 29.60 -0.31 -4.22
N TYR A 239 28.45 -0.13 -4.88
CA TYR A 239 27.29 -1.03 -4.77
C TYR A 239 27.61 -2.48 -5.14
N ASN A 240 28.53 -2.68 -6.09
CA ASN A 240 28.87 -4.02 -6.57
C ASN A 240 29.64 -4.84 -5.53
N ASP A 241 30.30 -4.18 -4.59
CA ASP A 241 31.16 -4.84 -3.61
C ASP A 241 30.37 -5.32 -2.39
N ILE A 242 29.07 -4.98 -2.28
CA ILE A 242 28.24 -5.28 -1.10
C ILE A 242 28.27 -6.78 -0.75
N GLN A 243 28.31 -7.65 -1.76
CA GLN A 243 28.32 -9.11 -1.55
C GLN A 243 29.55 -9.60 -0.77
N ASP A 244 30.67 -8.88 -0.85
CA ASP A 244 31.91 -9.24 -0.13
C ASP A 244 31.87 -8.89 1.36
N TYR A 245 30.92 -8.04 1.78
CA TYR A 245 30.81 -7.54 3.16
C TYR A 245 29.66 -8.16 3.96
N ILE A 246 28.69 -8.77 3.27
CA ILE A 246 27.53 -9.40 3.91
C ILE A 246 27.81 -10.87 4.21
N GLU A 247 27.37 -11.34 5.36
CA GLU A 247 27.58 -12.72 5.80
C GLU A 247 26.23 -13.34 6.21
N PRO A 248 25.95 -14.59 5.82
CA PRO A 248 24.75 -15.30 6.23
C PRO A 248 24.81 -15.71 7.70
N GLY A 249 23.67 -15.75 8.37
CA GLY A 249 23.55 -16.31 9.73
C GLY A 249 23.96 -15.38 10.87
N VAL A 250 24.25 -14.10 10.59
CA VAL A 250 24.50 -13.06 11.60
C VAL A 250 23.52 -11.89 11.45
N ASP A 251 23.42 -11.05 12.47
CA ASP A 251 22.79 -9.72 12.34
C ASP A 251 23.80 -8.70 11.79
N GLY A 252 23.29 -7.63 11.19
CA GLY A 252 24.11 -6.60 10.56
C GLY A 252 23.31 -5.38 10.16
N VAL A 253 23.98 -4.30 9.79
CA VAL A 253 23.34 -3.09 9.29
C VAL A 253 24.02 -2.63 8.01
N ILE A 254 23.24 -2.27 7.00
CA ILE A 254 23.73 -1.63 5.80
C ILE A 254 22.90 -0.37 5.47
N LEU A 255 23.58 0.75 5.23
CA LEU A 255 22.99 1.97 4.68
C LEU A 255 23.21 2.01 3.17
N LEU A 256 22.10 2.03 2.43
CA LEU A 256 22.04 2.12 0.97
C LEU A 256 21.55 3.52 0.56
N PRO A 257 22.19 4.20 -0.39
CA PRO A 257 21.74 5.51 -0.84
C PRO A 257 20.63 5.40 -1.87
N PHE A 258 19.75 6.39 -1.84
CA PHE A 258 18.86 6.71 -2.95
C PHE A 258 19.16 8.12 -3.46
N THR A 259 19.66 8.20 -4.69
CA THR A 259 20.10 9.43 -5.36
C THR A 259 19.35 9.61 -6.68
N LYS A 260 19.57 10.74 -7.37
CA LYS A 260 19.01 11.00 -8.70
C LYS A 260 19.48 9.99 -9.77
N HIS A 261 20.64 9.40 -9.57
CA HIS A 261 21.22 8.40 -10.49
C HIS A 261 20.87 6.97 -10.06
N SER A 262 20.20 6.79 -8.92
CA SER A 262 19.77 5.48 -8.46
C SER A 262 18.62 4.97 -9.32
N GLU A 263 18.84 3.84 -9.98
CA GLU A 263 17.78 3.10 -10.64
C GLU A 263 17.03 2.24 -9.62
N ILE A 264 15.72 2.44 -9.49
CA ILE A 264 14.90 1.72 -8.50
C ILE A 264 14.95 0.20 -8.67
N GLN A 265 15.04 -0.30 -9.91
CA GLN A 265 15.15 -1.72 -10.22
C GLN A 265 16.47 -2.31 -9.71
N THR A 266 17.57 -1.57 -9.84
CA THR A 266 18.90 -1.99 -9.35
C THR A 266 18.93 -1.99 -7.82
N LEU A 267 18.29 -1.02 -7.19
CA LEU A 267 18.13 -1.01 -5.73
C LEU A 267 17.27 -2.18 -5.25
N LEU A 268 16.13 -2.45 -5.90
CA LEU A 268 15.26 -3.58 -5.60
C LEU A 268 16.02 -4.91 -5.65
N LYS A 269 16.76 -5.16 -6.74
CA LYS A 269 17.60 -6.36 -6.90
C LYS A 269 18.62 -6.51 -5.78
N THR A 270 19.26 -5.40 -5.42
CA THR A 270 20.28 -5.37 -4.36
C THR A 270 19.68 -5.73 -3.00
N VAL A 271 18.59 -5.06 -2.60
CA VAL A 271 17.88 -5.35 -1.34
C VAL A 271 17.42 -6.80 -1.30
N HIS A 272 16.78 -7.27 -2.37
CA HIS A 272 16.28 -8.64 -2.48
C HIS A 272 17.41 -9.66 -2.36
N GLY A 273 18.54 -9.42 -3.03
CA GLY A 273 19.74 -10.24 -2.96
C GLY A 273 20.33 -10.31 -1.56
N ILE A 274 20.47 -9.16 -0.88
CA ILE A 274 20.93 -9.11 0.52
C ILE A 274 19.99 -9.92 1.41
N ARG A 275 18.66 -9.70 1.30
CA ARG A 275 17.68 -10.39 2.14
C ARG A 275 17.69 -11.91 1.93
N LYS A 276 17.82 -12.34 0.67
CA LYS A 276 17.88 -13.76 0.28
C LYS A 276 19.18 -14.44 0.74
N TYR A 277 20.32 -13.75 0.66
CA TYR A 277 21.62 -14.29 1.02
C TYR A 277 21.91 -14.21 2.52
N ALA A 278 21.81 -13.01 3.10
CA ALA A 278 22.25 -12.71 4.45
C ALA A 278 21.20 -13.06 5.53
N GLY A 279 19.92 -13.15 5.13
CA GLY A 279 18.82 -13.59 6.00
C GLY A 279 18.07 -12.44 6.71
N PRO A 280 17.19 -12.77 7.67
CA PRO A 280 16.18 -11.84 8.19
C PRO A 280 16.69 -10.83 9.23
N TYR A 281 17.88 -11.04 9.81
CA TYR A 281 18.40 -10.19 10.90
C TYR A 281 19.23 -8.99 10.43
N TRP A 282 19.47 -8.88 9.12
CA TRP A 282 20.13 -7.73 8.53
C TRP A 282 19.18 -6.53 8.44
N LYS A 283 19.55 -5.40 9.03
CA LYS A 283 18.82 -4.14 8.84
C LYS A 283 19.29 -3.49 7.55
N ILE A 284 18.38 -3.40 6.58
CA ILE A 284 18.65 -2.77 5.28
C ILE A 284 17.97 -1.42 5.30
N VAL A 285 18.76 -0.34 5.34
CA VAL A 285 18.23 1.02 5.48
C VAL A 285 18.52 1.79 4.21
N ILE A 286 17.47 2.32 3.59
CA ILE A 286 17.64 3.23 2.44
C ILE A 286 17.68 4.65 2.96
N ARG A 287 18.69 5.43 2.57
CA ARG A 287 18.82 6.84 2.89
C ARG A 287 18.63 7.68 1.64
N GLU A 288 17.57 8.49 1.64
CA GLU A 288 17.37 9.50 0.60
C GLU A 288 18.44 10.58 0.68
N ARG A 289 18.97 10.95 -0.48
CA ARG A 289 19.98 12.00 -0.63
C ARG A 289 19.41 13.11 -1.48
N ASN A 290 19.76 13.19 -2.76
CA ASN A 290 19.28 14.25 -3.66
C ASN A 290 18.00 13.86 -4.45
N SER A 291 17.37 12.75 -4.08
CA SER A 291 16.13 12.21 -4.64
C SER A 291 15.31 11.53 -3.54
N SER A 292 13.98 11.56 -3.64
CA SER A 292 13.07 10.91 -2.71
C SER A 292 12.51 9.61 -3.28
N VAL A 293 12.38 8.57 -2.47
CA VAL A 293 11.68 7.35 -2.88
C VAL A 293 10.18 7.66 -2.91
N ARG A 294 9.47 7.33 -3.99
CA ARG A 294 8.01 7.51 -4.01
C ARG A 294 7.37 6.54 -3.03
N LEU A 295 6.20 6.91 -2.51
CA LEU A 295 5.43 6.04 -1.60
C LEU A 295 5.22 4.63 -2.18
N TYR A 296 5.01 4.54 -3.49
CA TYR A 296 4.88 3.25 -4.16
C TYR A 296 6.16 2.43 -4.13
N GLU A 297 7.26 3.04 -4.55
CA GLU A 297 8.58 2.43 -4.60
C GLU A 297 8.99 1.99 -3.20
N GLU A 298 8.74 2.83 -2.19
CA GLU A 298 8.97 2.53 -0.78
C GLU A 298 8.22 1.28 -0.34
N LYS A 299 6.92 1.16 -0.66
CA LYS A 299 6.16 -0.05 -0.30
C LYS A 299 6.72 -1.32 -0.93
N VAL A 300 7.11 -1.25 -2.21
CA VAL A 300 7.70 -2.42 -2.90
C VAL A 300 9.08 -2.76 -2.30
N LEU A 301 9.88 -1.74 -1.97
CA LEU A 301 11.17 -1.93 -1.32
C LEU A 301 11.04 -2.54 0.09
N LEU A 302 10.05 -2.11 0.88
CA LEU A 302 9.73 -2.71 2.18
C LEU A 302 9.39 -4.21 2.02
N GLN A 303 8.55 -4.56 1.05
CA GLN A 303 8.22 -5.97 0.72
C GLN A 303 9.44 -6.76 0.23
N ALA A 304 10.41 -6.09 -0.42
CA ALA A 304 11.66 -6.69 -0.87
C ALA A 304 12.66 -6.95 0.26
N GLY A 305 12.41 -6.44 1.47
CA GLY A 305 13.28 -6.63 2.61
C GLY A 305 13.90 -5.36 3.17
N VAL A 306 13.51 -4.15 2.75
CA VAL A 306 13.98 -2.93 3.41
C VAL A 306 13.41 -2.83 4.82
N THR A 307 14.25 -2.44 5.77
CA THR A 307 13.87 -2.20 7.16
C THR A 307 13.19 -0.84 7.30
N LEU A 308 13.79 0.21 6.72
CA LEU A 308 13.24 1.56 6.74
C LEU A 308 13.82 2.42 5.61
N VAL A 309 13.02 3.36 5.11
CA VAL A 309 13.46 4.41 4.19
C VAL A 309 13.56 5.72 4.97
N VAL A 310 14.71 6.38 4.89
CA VAL A 310 15.05 7.58 5.65
C VAL A 310 14.95 8.80 4.74
N PRO A 311 14.15 9.81 5.10
CA PRO A 311 14.02 11.00 4.29
C PRO A 311 15.29 11.86 4.34
N GLN A 312 15.55 12.61 3.27
CA GLN A 312 16.76 13.43 3.12
C GLN A 312 16.99 14.39 4.30
N GLN A 313 15.92 14.90 4.91
CA GLN A 313 15.99 15.91 5.97
C GLN A 313 16.51 15.34 7.30
N LEU A 314 16.59 14.02 7.46
CA LEU A 314 17.09 13.42 8.68
C LEU A 314 18.63 13.45 8.72
N PRO A 315 19.25 14.16 9.69
CA PRO A 315 20.70 14.22 9.79
C PRO A 315 21.28 12.87 10.21
N LEU A 316 22.52 12.59 9.78
CA LEU A 316 23.17 11.29 9.98
C LEU A 316 23.19 10.85 11.46
N ASN A 317 23.50 11.75 12.40
CA ASN A 317 23.52 11.41 13.83
C ASN A 317 22.18 10.86 14.34
N ARG A 318 21.06 11.43 13.89
CA ARG A 318 19.72 10.96 14.25
C ARG A 318 19.40 9.63 13.59
N LEU A 319 19.80 9.45 12.33
CA LEU A 319 19.70 8.16 11.64
C LEU A 319 20.44 7.06 12.41
N LEU A 320 21.69 7.30 12.79
CA LEU A 320 22.49 6.33 13.54
C LEU A 320 21.82 5.95 14.87
N SER A 321 21.32 6.94 15.62
CA SER A 321 20.55 6.68 16.84
C SER A 321 19.28 5.85 16.59
N LEU A 322 18.55 6.09 15.49
CA LEU A 322 17.37 5.28 15.14
C LEU A 322 17.75 3.83 14.85
N VAL A 323 18.79 3.60 14.06
CA VAL A 323 19.29 2.27 13.73
C VAL A 323 19.70 1.48 14.97
N GLU A 324 20.35 2.15 15.92
CA GLU A 324 20.80 1.55 17.18
C GLU A 324 19.65 1.25 18.14
N SER A 325 18.63 2.11 18.17
CA SER A 325 17.45 1.91 19.03
C SER A 325 16.64 0.65 18.68
N VAL A 326 16.76 0.19 17.43
CA VAL A 326 16.02 -0.95 16.90
C VAL A 326 16.78 -2.25 17.18
N SER A 327 16.89 -2.70 18.43
CA SER A 327 17.56 -3.97 18.78
C SER A 327 16.67 -5.18 18.48
N GLY A 328 17.24 -6.30 18.02
CA GLY A 328 16.49 -7.56 17.83
C GLY A 328 15.47 -7.53 16.69
N TRP A 329 15.62 -6.59 15.74
CA TRP A 329 14.77 -6.54 14.56
C TRP A 329 14.97 -7.77 13.69
N LYS A 330 13.86 -8.34 13.26
CA LYS A 330 13.79 -9.48 12.35
C LYS A 330 12.82 -9.12 11.22
N PHE A 331 13.23 -9.38 9.99
CA PHE A 331 12.30 -9.38 8.87
C PHE A 331 11.38 -10.59 8.98
N GLU A 332 10.11 -10.35 9.32
CA GLU A 332 9.10 -11.41 9.54
C GLU A 332 8.24 -11.70 8.30
N GLN A 333 8.30 -10.86 7.29
CA GLN A 333 7.51 -11.05 6.07
C GLN A 333 8.13 -12.13 5.19
N ARG A 334 7.28 -12.87 4.45
CA ARG A 334 7.76 -13.76 3.39
C ARG A 334 8.35 -12.91 2.26
N LEU A 335 9.57 -13.22 1.85
CA LEU A 335 10.21 -12.54 0.74
C LEU A 335 9.56 -12.97 -0.58
N ALA A 336 8.85 -12.05 -1.22
CA ALA A 336 8.27 -12.27 -2.55
C ALA A 336 9.37 -12.51 -3.61
N THR A 337 8.99 -13.13 -4.74
CA THR A 337 9.95 -13.35 -5.84
C THR A 337 10.39 -12.02 -6.46
N LEU A 338 11.61 -11.99 -6.99
CA LEU A 338 12.11 -10.78 -7.62
C LEU A 338 11.26 -10.39 -8.84
N GLU A 339 10.73 -11.35 -9.61
CA GLU A 339 9.89 -11.02 -10.77
C GLU A 339 8.58 -10.34 -10.37
N THR A 340 7.92 -10.80 -9.30
CA THR A 340 6.67 -10.19 -8.83
C THR A 340 6.90 -8.76 -8.34
N LEU A 341 7.94 -8.54 -7.54
CA LEU A 341 8.32 -7.20 -7.06
C LEU A 341 8.75 -6.28 -8.22
N SER A 342 9.52 -6.78 -9.18
CA SER A 342 9.96 -6.01 -10.35
C SER A 342 8.78 -5.66 -11.26
N GLY A 343 7.82 -6.59 -11.40
CA GLY A 343 6.58 -6.40 -12.14
C GLY A 343 5.69 -5.32 -11.53
N ARG A 344 5.66 -5.23 -10.19
CA ARG A 344 5.03 -4.11 -9.49
C ARG A 344 5.69 -2.80 -9.89
N LEU A 345 7.02 -2.68 -9.84
CA LEU A 345 7.71 -1.43 -10.24
C LEU A 345 7.58 -1.04 -11.73
N LYS A 346 6.83 -1.77 -12.58
CA LYS A 346 6.56 -1.32 -13.95
C LYS A 346 5.78 -0.01 -13.93
N VAL A 347 6.52 1.06 -14.19
CA VAL A 347 6.00 2.43 -14.28
C VAL A 347 5.13 2.54 -15.52
N SER A 348 4.06 3.33 -15.46
CA SER A 348 3.34 3.71 -16.66
C SER A 348 4.30 4.40 -17.62
N SER A 349 4.32 4.01 -18.90
CA SER A 349 5.11 4.68 -19.94
C SER A 349 4.69 6.14 -20.17
N TYR A 350 3.56 6.55 -19.61
CA TYR A 350 3.05 7.92 -19.70
C TYR A 350 3.78 8.84 -18.72
N LYS A 351 4.19 10.01 -19.21
CA LYS A 351 4.86 11.06 -18.43
C LYS A 351 4.50 12.42 -19.02
N GLY A 352 4.19 13.38 -18.16
CA GLY A 352 4.04 14.76 -18.58
C GLY A 352 2.70 15.05 -19.22
N TYR A 353 2.72 15.92 -20.23
CA TYR A 353 1.51 16.34 -20.92
C TYR A 353 0.93 15.21 -21.78
N LEU A 354 -0.37 14.97 -21.65
CA LEU A 354 -1.16 14.15 -22.56
C LEU A 354 -2.29 14.99 -23.17
N GLU A 355 -2.70 14.66 -24.38
CA GLU A 355 -3.91 15.23 -24.96
C GLU A 355 -5.13 14.89 -24.09
N ALA A 356 -6.08 15.82 -23.97
CA ALA A 356 -7.16 15.74 -22.99
C ALA A 356 -7.95 14.41 -23.08
N ALA A 357 -8.31 14.00 -24.30
CA ALA A 357 -9.03 12.75 -24.51
C ALA A 357 -8.24 11.49 -24.10
N GLU A 358 -6.92 11.50 -24.26
CA GLU A 358 -6.03 10.42 -23.84
C GLU A 358 -5.84 10.43 -22.33
N PHE A 359 -5.61 11.61 -21.73
CA PHE A 359 -5.49 11.78 -20.29
C PHE A 359 -6.68 11.19 -19.54
N PHE A 360 -7.91 11.51 -19.96
CA PHE A 360 -9.12 11.00 -19.32
C PHE A 360 -9.39 9.51 -19.54
N GLN A 361 -8.72 8.88 -20.51
CA GLN A 361 -8.78 7.42 -20.71
C GLN A 361 -7.72 6.69 -19.86
N VAL A 362 -6.53 7.29 -19.72
CA VAL A 362 -5.38 6.69 -19.02
C VAL A 362 -5.50 6.82 -17.51
N VAL A 363 -5.90 7.99 -17.00
CA VAL A 363 -5.92 8.28 -15.54
C VAL A 363 -6.77 7.28 -14.74
N PRO A 364 -8.00 6.91 -15.15
CA PRO A 364 -8.80 5.92 -14.42
C PRO A 364 -8.11 4.55 -14.32
N GLN A 365 -7.36 4.14 -15.34
CA GLN A 365 -6.63 2.86 -15.35
C GLN A 365 -5.47 2.89 -14.36
N ILE A 366 -4.72 3.99 -14.31
CA ILE A 366 -3.63 4.17 -13.34
C ILE A 366 -4.20 4.26 -11.92
N ALA A 367 -5.30 4.98 -11.72
CA ALA A 367 -5.98 5.09 -10.42
C ALA A 367 -6.50 3.73 -9.93
N GLN A 368 -7.09 2.92 -10.82
CA GLN A 368 -7.56 1.56 -10.49
C GLN A 368 -6.40 0.65 -10.07
N ARG A 369 -5.27 0.70 -10.80
CA ARG A 369 -4.07 -0.05 -10.44
C ARG A 369 -3.52 0.40 -9.08
N ASN A 370 -3.43 1.70 -8.84
CA ASN A 370 -2.98 2.23 -7.55
C ASN A 370 -3.91 1.80 -6.41
N ALA A 371 -5.22 1.86 -6.60
CA ALA A 371 -6.20 1.40 -5.63
C ALA A 371 -6.03 -0.09 -5.29
N ALA A 372 -5.82 -0.94 -6.29
CA ALA A 372 -5.56 -2.37 -6.08
C ALA A 372 -4.32 -2.62 -5.21
N TYR A 373 -3.29 -1.79 -5.35
CA TYR A 373 -2.08 -1.84 -4.51
C TYR A 373 -2.18 -0.98 -3.23
N LYS A 374 -3.37 -0.53 -2.85
CA LYS A 374 -3.62 0.32 -1.67
C LYS A 374 -2.74 1.58 -1.65
N LEU A 375 -2.48 2.17 -2.82
CA LEU A 375 -1.72 3.40 -2.97
C LEU A 375 -2.66 4.59 -3.10
N ASP A 376 -2.38 5.63 -2.34
CA ASP A 376 -3.07 6.91 -2.47
C ASP A 376 -2.74 7.54 -3.83
N PHE A 377 -3.66 8.33 -4.37
CA PHE A 377 -3.45 9.12 -5.57
C PHE A 377 -4.27 10.39 -5.47
N SER A 378 -3.92 11.38 -6.26
CA SER A 378 -4.67 12.64 -6.30
C SER A 378 -4.86 13.08 -7.75
N LEU A 379 -6.13 13.30 -8.13
CA LEU A 379 -6.50 14.06 -9.32
C LEU A 379 -6.83 15.48 -8.86
N ILE A 380 -6.19 16.47 -9.47
CA ILE A 380 -6.42 17.90 -9.23
C ILE A 380 -7.04 18.48 -10.49
N PHE A 381 -8.14 19.20 -10.32
CA PHE A 381 -8.73 20.03 -11.35
C PHE A 381 -8.56 21.49 -10.95
N ALA A 382 -7.72 22.23 -11.67
CA ALA A 382 -7.34 23.59 -11.33
C ALA A 382 -7.81 24.59 -12.40
N HIS A 383 -8.32 25.73 -11.93
CA HIS A 383 -8.79 26.81 -12.80
C HIS A 383 -7.71 27.88 -12.94
N PRO A 384 -7.22 28.18 -14.16
CA PRO A 384 -6.24 29.23 -14.38
C PRO A 384 -6.69 30.59 -13.82
N ALA A 385 -5.77 31.30 -13.17
CA ALA A 385 -6.03 32.65 -12.69
C ALA A 385 -6.24 33.65 -13.85
N ALA A 386 -6.94 34.75 -13.59
CA ALA A 386 -7.20 35.78 -14.60
C ALA A 386 -5.87 36.32 -15.18
N GLY A 387 -5.74 36.27 -16.51
CA GLY A 387 -4.52 36.71 -17.22
C GLY A 387 -3.44 35.63 -17.36
N VAL A 388 -3.65 34.42 -16.83
CA VAL A 388 -2.75 33.27 -17.00
C VAL A 388 -3.35 32.30 -18.01
N SER A 389 -2.61 31.99 -19.07
CA SER A 389 -3.03 31.01 -20.07
C SER A 389 -2.66 29.58 -19.65
N SER A 390 -3.48 28.59 -20.05
CA SER A 390 -3.15 27.18 -19.81
C SER A 390 -1.81 26.77 -20.45
N SER A 391 -1.44 27.38 -21.57
CA SER A 391 -0.13 27.18 -22.20
C SER A 391 1.04 27.64 -21.32
N GLU A 392 0.89 28.75 -20.59
CA GLU A 392 1.92 29.21 -19.66
C GLU A 392 2.06 28.27 -18.46
N ILE A 393 0.93 27.79 -17.93
CA ILE A 393 0.91 26.80 -16.85
C ILE A 393 1.63 25.52 -17.28
N LEU A 394 1.28 24.97 -18.44
CA LEU A 394 1.91 23.77 -18.98
C LEU A 394 3.41 23.96 -19.24
N SER A 395 3.82 25.12 -19.77
CA SER A 395 5.24 25.43 -20.02
C SER A 395 6.10 25.51 -18.74
N ARG A 396 5.46 25.83 -17.61
CA ARG A 396 6.10 25.93 -16.29
C ARG A 396 6.13 24.60 -15.54
N CYS A 397 5.24 23.66 -15.88
CA CYS A 397 5.13 22.38 -15.21
C CYS A 397 6.36 21.51 -15.48
N LYS A 398 7.20 21.31 -14.45
CA LYS A 398 8.41 20.49 -14.52
C LYS A 398 8.14 19.06 -14.06
N ILE A 399 7.50 18.26 -14.90
CA ILE A 399 7.31 16.83 -14.63
C ILE A 399 8.61 16.06 -14.91
N GLN A 400 9.29 15.67 -13.85
CA GLN A 400 10.52 14.88 -13.93
C GLN A 400 10.24 13.38 -13.89
N ARG A 401 9.07 12.99 -13.38
CA ARG A 401 8.73 11.65 -12.93
C ARG A 401 7.69 11.00 -13.83
N GLU A 402 7.96 9.78 -14.28
CA GLU A 402 6.98 8.97 -15.02
C GLU A 402 5.74 8.70 -14.16
N GLY A 403 4.56 8.71 -14.79
CA GLY A 403 3.26 8.57 -14.12
C GLY A 403 2.64 9.88 -13.62
N ASP A 404 3.41 10.95 -13.42
CA ASP A 404 2.82 12.26 -13.18
C ASP A 404 2.32 12.79 -14.52
N LEU A 405 1.03 13.12 -14.59
CA LEU A 405 0.37 13.50 -15.83
C LEU A 405 -0.27 14.87 -15.69
N ILE A 406 -0.31 15.61 -16.79
CA ILE A 406 -1.00 16.88 -16.88
C ILE A 406 -1.73 16.99 -18.22
N THR A 407 -2.88 17.66 -18.23
CA THR A 407 -3.54 18.05 -19.47
C THR A 407 -4.23 19.40 -19.30
N SER A 408 -4.59 20.04 -20.41
CA SER A 408 -5.41 21.25 -20.42
C SER A 408 -6.66 20.98 -21.23
N THR A 409 -7.79 21.43 -20.71
CA THR A 409 -9.05 21.52 -21.44
C THR A 409 -9.46 22.99 -21.59
N ARG A 410 -10.64 23.23 -22.16
CA ARG A 410 -11.27 24.56 -22.16
C ARG A 410 -11.69 25.04 -20.76
N GLU A 411 -11.96 24.11 -19.84
CA GLU A 411 -12.48 24.42 -18.50
C GLU A 411 -11.36 24.67 -17.47
N GLY A 412 -10.17 24.11 -17.70
CA GLY A 412 -9.03 24.28 -16.82
C GLY A 412 -7.90 23.31 -17.10
N VAL A 413 -7.07 23.08 -16.08
CA VAL A 413 -5.91 22.18 -16.12
C VAL A 413 -6.16 21.02 -15.18
N TYR A 414 -5.91 19.80 -15.65
CA TYR A 414 -5.99 18.59 -14.84
C TYR A 414 -4.59 18.06 -14.58
N ILE A 415 -4.30 17.71 -13.32
CA ILE A 415 -3.02 17.15 -12.88
C ILE A 415 -3.32 15.84 -12.16
N PHE A 416 -2.66 14.77 -12.55
CA PHE A 416 -2.78 13.48 -11.88
C PHE A 416 -1.44 13.08 -11.27
N LEU A 417 -1.47 12.82 -9.96
CA LEU A 417 -0.32 12.44 -9.15
C LEU A 417 -0.53 11.02 -8.58
N PRO A 418 0.06 9.98 -9.19
CA PRO A 418 -0.01 8.63 -8.66
C PRO A 418 0.83 8.50 -7.38
N ALA A 419 0.43 7.58 -6.48
CA ALA A 419 1.14 7.32 -5.22
C ALA A 419 1.34 8.57 -4.34
N CYS A 420 0.46 9.57 -4.45
CA CYS A 420 0.52 10.84 -3.72
C CYS A 420 -0.60 10.94 -2.69
N ARG A 421 -0.23 11.10 -1.42
CA ARG A 421 -1.18 11.32 -0.31
C ARG A 421 -1.78 12.72 -0.38
N ALA A 422 -2.98 12.86 0.17
CA ALA A 422 -3.69 14.13 0.27
C ALA A 422 -2.84 15.26 0.88
N ASN A 423 -2.09 14.94 1.93
CA ASN A 423 -1.29 15.90 2.69
C ASN A 423 0.00 16.33 1.98
N ASP A 424 0.40 15.60 0.93
CA ASP A 424 1.65 15.86 0.21
C ASP A 424 1.41 16.59 -1.12
N VAL A 425 0.16 16.71 -1.58
CA VAL A 425 -0.22 17.35 -2.85
C VAL A 425 0.36 18.76 -2.97
N ASP A 426 0.21 19.60 -1.95
CA ASP A 426 0.71 20.98 -1.98
C ASP A 426 2.23 21.06 -2.16
N LYS A 427 2.97 20.15 -1.53
CA LYS A 427 4.42 20.07 -1.66
C LYS A 427 4.82 19.62 -3.06
N VAL A 428 4.11 18.63 -3.61
CA VAL A 428 4.37 18.12 -4.96
C VAL A 428 4.05 19.20 -6.00
N LEU A 429 2.91 19.89 -5.88
CA LEU A 429 2.56 20.98 -6.78
C LEU A 429 3.57 22.14 -6.72
N PHE A 430 4.03 22.51 -5.52
CA PHE A 430 5.11 23.49 -5.38
C PHE A 430 6.39 23.04 -6.10
N SER A 431 6.73 21.75 -6.01
CA SER A 431 7.89 21.18 -6.73
C SER A 431 7.70 21.21 -8.24
N LEU A 432 6.50 20.92 -8.75
CA LEU A 432 6.20 20.90 -10.19
C LEU A 432 6.24 22.31 -10.81
N PHE A 433 5.75 23.33 -10.10
CA PHE A 433 5.67 24.70 -10.62
C PHE A 433 6.77 25.64 -10.10
N SER A 434 7.57 25.19 -9.13
CA SER A 434 8.58 26.00 -8.42
C SER A 434 8.01 27.28 -7.77
N MET A 435 6.72 27.31 -7.47
CA MET A 435 6.02 28.43 -6.84
C MET A 435 4.68 28.00 -6.23
N PRO A 436 4.07 28.80 -5.32
CA PRO A 436 2.75 28.51 -4.80
C PRO A 436 1.69 28.50 -5.91
N VAL A 437 0.83 27.49 -5.89
CA VAL A 437 -0.20 27.29 -6.91
C VAL A 437 -1.24 28.40 -6.97
N SER A 438 -1.43 29.14 -5.87
CA SER A 438 -2.32 30.32 -5.81
C SER A 438 -1.91 31.45 -6.75
N HIS A 439 -0.67 31.45 -7.26
CA HIS A 439 -0.22 32.42 -8.27
C HIS A 439 -0.61 32.01 -9.70
N LEU A 440 -0.94 30.74 -9.91
CA LEU A 440 -1.27 30.17 -11.21
C LEU A 440 -2.77 29.87 -11.35
N PHE A 441 -3.42 29.53 -10.23
CA PHE A 441 -4.81 29.09 -10.21
C PHE A 441 -5.67 29.96 -9.30
N SER A 442 -6.88 30.27 -9.75
CA SER A 442 -7.89 30.95 -8.93
C SER A 442 -8.59 30.02 -7.94
N GLY A 443 -8.53 28.71 -8.18
CA GLY A 443 -9.12 27.68 -7.35
C GLY A 443 -8.83 26.28 -7.90
N GLU A 444 -8.98 25.26 -7.06
CA GLU A 444 -8.80 23.87 -7.44
C GLU A 444 -9.70 22.93 -6.65
N ASP A 445 -10.13 21.85 -7.31
CA ASP A 445 -10.84 20.73 -6.72
C ASP A 445 -9.93 19.49 -6.74
N ARG A 446 -10.01 18.68 -5.68
CA ARG A 446 -9.19 17.46 -5.53
C ARG A 446 -10.07 16.22 -5.38
N ALA A 447 -9.71 15.16 -6.09
CA ALA A 447 -10.34 13.84 -5.99
C ALA A 447 -9.30 12.76 -5.65
N GLN A 448 -9.60 11.97 -4.62
CA GLN A 448 -8.68 10.97 -4.03
C GLN A 448 -9.30 9.58 -3.91
N SER A 449 -10.58 9.42 -4.29
CA SER A 449 -11.23 8.11 -4.37
C SER A 449 -11.31 7.66 -5.83
N LEU A 450 -11.22 6.35 -6.04
CA LEU A 450 -11.31 5.77 -7.38
C LEU A 450 -12.61 6.17 -8.08
N HIS A 451 -13.73 6.12 -7.34
CA HIS A 451 -15.04 6.48 -7.87
C HIS A 451 -15.12 7.95 -8.30
N ALA A 452 -14.59 8.88 -7.50
CA ALA A 452 -14.59 10.31 -7.86
C ALA A 452 -13.71 10.58 -9.09
N VAL A 453 -12.54 9.95 -9.17
CA VAL A 453 -11.65 10.07 -10.33
C VAL A 453 -12.33 9.54 -11.59
N GLN A 454 -12.93 8.35 -11.53
CA GLN A 454 -13.67 7.77 -12.66
C GLN A 454 -14.80 8.71 -13.11
N PHE A 455 -15.62 9.19 -12.18
CA PHE A 455 -16.73 10.10 -12.49
C PHE A 455 -16.27 11.41 -13.14
N ILE A 456 -15.22 12.05 -12.61
CA ILE A 456 -14.67 13.29 -13.15
C ILE A 456 -14.11 13.06 -14.56
N CYS A 457 -13.30 12.01 -14.75
CA CYS A 457 -12.71 11.69 -16.04
C CYS A 457 -13.76 11.35 -17.09
N GLU A 458 -14.80 10.58 -16.74
CA GLU A 458 -15.90 10.27 -17.67
C GLU A 458 -16.65 11.52 -18.13
N ARG A 459 -16.99 12.42 -17.19
CA ARG A 459 -17.67 13.69 -17.53
C ARG A 459 -16.79 14.61 -18.37
N ALA A 460 -15.52 14.75 -18.00
CA ALA A 460 -14.58 15.59 -18.74
C ALA A 460 -14.30 15.04 -20.15
N LEU A 461 -14.21 13.72 -20.31
CA LEU A 461 -14.07 13.07 -21.62
C LEU A 461 -15.30 13.30 -22.52
N GLN A 462 -16.51 13.26 -21.96
CA GLN A 462 -17.73 13.58 -22.71
C GLN A 462 -17.75 15.03 -23.18
N ALA A 463 -17.39 15.98 -22.30
CA ALA A 463 -17.29 17.40 -22.64
C ALA A 463 -16.23 17.64 -23.74
N GLU A 464 -15.06 17.02 -23.61
CA GLU A 464 -13.98 17.09 -24.58
C GLU A 464 -14.37 16.49 -25.94
N ARG A 465 -15.14 15.40 -25.98
CA ARG A 465 -15.68 14.83 -27.22
C ARG A 465 -16.71 15.74 -27.89
N ALA A 466 -17.55 16.41 -27.09
CA ALA A 466 -18.56 17.33 -27.61
C ALA A 466 -17.93 18.60 -28.19
N LEU A 467 -16.87 19.10 -27.54
CA LEU A 467 -16.21 20.34 -27.94
C LEU A 467 -14.69 20.26 -27.73
N PRO A 468 -13.94 19.66 -28.68
CA PRO A 468 -12.52 19.38 -28.52
C PRO A 468 -11.71 20.64 -28.19
N SER A 469 -10.81 20.50 -27.22
CA SER A 469 -9.77 21.46 -26.91
C SER A 469 -8.77 21.50 -28.05
N LYS A 470 -8.17 22.67 -28.29
CA LYS A 470 -7.12 22.75 -29.32
C LYS A 470 -5.92 21.96 -28.82
N PRO A 471 -5.42 20.97 -29.58
CA PRO A 471 -4.21 20.28 -29.21
C PRO A 471 -3.11 21.33 -29.08
N MET A 472 -2.41 21.32 -27.95
CA MET A 472 -1.30 22.22 -27.79
C MET A 472 -0.19 21.78 -28.73
N PRO A 473 0.45 22.69 -29.49
CA PRO A 473 1.67 22.33 -30.17
C PRO A 473 2.61 21.81 -29.09
N VAL A 474 3.03 20.55 -29.24
CA VAL A 474 4.14 19.95 -28.49
C VAL A 474 5.38 20.76 -28.89
N LEU A 475 5.52 21.96 -28.34
CA LEU A 475 6.79 22.64 -28.24
C LEU A 475 7.61 21.63 -27.47
N ALA A 476 8.48 20.91 -28.19
CA ALA A 476 9.41 19.97 -27.65
C ALA A 476 9.90 20.55 -26.33
N LEU A 477 9.55 19.88 -25.23
CA LEU A 477 10.13 20.14 -23.93
C LEU A 477 11.60 19.66 -24.00
N SER A 478 12.37 20.25 -24.93
CA SER A 478 13.79 20.00 -25.11
C SER A 478 14.53 20.55 -23.89
N GLU A 479 15.53 19.79 -23.49
CA GLU A 479 16.27 19.86 -22.22
C GLU A 479 17.12 21.13 -22.05
N ASP A 480 17.06 22.11 -22.97
CA ASP A 480 17.84 23.34 -22.88
C ASP A 480 17.19 24.36 -21.92
N GLU A 481 17.56 24.25 -20.64
CA GLU A 481 17.17 25.17 -19.57
C GLU A 481 17.69 26.61 -19.75
N ASP A 482 18.81 26.81 -20.46
CA ASP A 482 19.50 28.11 -20.52
C ASP A 482 18.92 29.08 -21.56
N ALA A 483 18.43 28.59 -22.70
CA ALA A 483 17.83 29.46 -23.74
C ALA A 483 16.46 30.03 -23.31
N ARG A 484 15.76 29.35 -22.38
CA ARG A 484 14.45 29.76 -21.88
C ARG A 484 14.51 30.91 -20.88
N ARG A 485 15.61 31.06 -20.15
CA ARG A 485 15.80 32.18 -19.20
C ARG A 485 15.90 33.52 -19.91
N THR A 486 16.52 33.56 -21.09
CA THR A 486 16.81 34.78 -21.84
C THR A 486 15.59 35.39 -22.55
N LEU A 487 14.57 34.59 -22.86
CA LEU A 487 13.36 35.06 -23.54
C LEU A 487 12.36 35.77 -22.61
N PHE A 488 12.41 35.52 -21.30
CA PHE A 488 11.38 35.98 -20.36
C PHE A 488 11.89 36.93 -19.26
N TYR A 489 13.21 37.11 -19.16
CA TYR A 489 13.84 38.23 -18.47
C TYR A 489 14.71 38.98 -19.49
N PRO A 490 14.20 40.01 -20.21
CA PRO A 490 15.09 40.89 -20.94
C PRO A 490 16.05 41.48 -19.90
N GLN A 491 17.34 41.11 -19.99
CA GLN A 491 18.33 41.78 -19.16
C GLN A 491 18.24 43.28 -19.49
N PRO A 492 18.18 44.16 -18.48
CA PRO A 492 18.19 45.59 -18.75
C PRO A 492 19.40 45.89 -19.63
N ALA A 493 19.17 46.63 -20.72
CA ALA A 493 20.24 47.00 -21.64
C ALA A 493 21.41 47.56 -20.84
N PRO A 494 22.67 47.13 -21.10
CA PRO A 494 23.82 47.62 -20.36
C PRO A 494 23.81 49.15 -20.44
N VAL A 495 23.68 49.79 -19.29
CA VAL A 495 23.65 51.25 -19.19
C VAL A 495 24.99 51.75 -19.72
N SER A 496 24.97 52.38 -20.89
CA SER A 496 26.13 53.07 -21.44
C SER A 496 26.48 54.22 -20.52
N SER A 497 27.46 54.00 -19.64
CA SER A 497 28.18 55.01 -18.84
C SER A 497 27.33 56.16 -18.30
N ILE A 498 26.93 56.08 -17.03
CA ILE A 498 26.40 57.22 -16.28
C ILE A 498 27.47 58.32 -16.25
N GLN A 499 27.30 59.38 -17.05
CA GLN A 499 28.11 60.59 -16.89
C GLN A 499 27.67 61.31 -15.61
N LEU A 500 28.48 61.16 -14.56
CA LEU A 500 28.36 61.92 -13.32
C LEU A 500 28.55 63.42 -13.62
N ARG A 501 27.44 64.16 -13.64
CA ARG A 501 27.47 65.62 -13.70
C ARG A 501 27.98 66.16 -12.35
N LYS A 502 29.21 66.68 -12.33
CA LYS A 502 29.80 67.41 -11.19
C LYS A 502 28.84 68.51 -10.75
N LYS A 503 28.30 68.41 -9.53
CA LYS A 503 27.56 69.48 -8.87
C LYS A 503 28.56 70.59 -8.51
N GLY A 504 28.33 71.79 -9.03
CA GLY A 504 29.18 72.96 -8.78
C GLY A 504 29.33 73.24 -7.29
N GLY A 505 30.58 73.27 -6.83
CA GLY A 505 30.94 73.85 -5.55
C GLY A 505 30.74 75.36 -5.62
N GLY A 506 29.78 75.85 -4.84
CA GLY A 506 29.63 77.27 -4.58
C GLY A 506 30.83 77.83 -3.80
N ASN A 507 31.17 79.06 -4.15
CA ASN A 507 32.09 79.92 -3.43
C ASN A 507 31.86 79.87 -1.91
N ALA A 508 32.95 79.65 -1.17
CA ALA A 508 33.10 80.12 0.19
C ALA A 508 34.32 81.04 0.23
N THR A 509 34.07 82.34 0.27
CA THR A 509 35.01 83.36 0.73
C THR A 509 35.18 83.22 2.23
N ASN A 510 36.34 82.73 2.66
CA ASN A 510 37.30 83.42 3.54
C ASN A 510 38.51 82.54 3.81
#